data_AF-A0A7S2QRL9-F1
#
_entry.id   AF-A0A7S2QRL9-F1
#
_cell.length_a   1.000
_cell.length_b   1.000
_cell.length_c   1.000
_cell.angle_alpha   90.00
_cell.angle_beta   90.00
_cell.angle_gamma   90.00
#
_symmetry.space_group_name_H-M   'P 1'
#
loop_
_entity.id
_entity.type
_entity.pdbx_description
1 polymer ?
#
loop_
_entity_poly.entity_id
_entity_poly.type
_entity_poly.pdbx_seq_one_letter_code
_entity_poly.pdbx_strand_id
1 'polypeptide(L)'
;IRLPIGESPLQIVESFELKPSIQQEVDGCDVVICHAGAGSVLQCLKAKKKCLAVVNGDLMGNHQIELALQLEEENYLLAAKSPSEVPSKFKKLCSSNLKEFPKPDSSNFWSMIDDEVVD
;
A
#
# COMPACT_ATOMS: atom_id res chain seq x y z
N ILE A 1 10.99 35.36 10.25
CA ILE A 1 9.97 35.78 9.25
C ILE A 1 8.64 35.29 9.76
N ARG A 2 7.73 36.20 10.11
CA ARG A 2 6.41 35.87 10.70
C ARG A 2 5.43 35.72 9.54
N LEU A 3 4.86 34.53 9.37
CA LEU A 3 3.93 34.25 8.27
C LEU A 3 2.51 34.76 8.62
N PRO A 4 1.75 35.22 7.63
CA PRO A 4 0.38 35.72 7.82
C PRO A 4 -0.55 34.59 8.27
N ILE A 5 -1.49 34.98 9.13
CA ILE A 5 -2.47 34.12 9.79
C ILE A 5 -3.52 33.76 8.73
N GLY A 6 -3.56 32.52 8.24
CA GLY A 6 -4.60 32.10 7.29
C GLY A 6 -4.36 30.89 6.40
N GLU A 7 -3.16 30.28 6.36
CA GLU A 7 -2.90 29.11 5.52
C GLU A 7 -2.42 27.90 6.35
N SER A 8 -2.96 26.74 6.00
CA SER A 8 -2.82 25.41 6.61
C SER A 8 -1.40 25.06 7.10
N PRO A 9 -1.23 24.26 8.17
CA PRO A 9 0.07 24.04 8.80
C PRO A 9 1.05 23.37 7.84
N LEU A 10 2.25 23.98 7.73
CA LEU A 10 3.52 23.52 7.16
C LEU A 10 3.47 22.18 6.37
N GLN A 11 3.44 22.25 5.04
CA GLN A 11 3.83 21.12 4.20
C GLN A 11 5.36 21.02 4.20
N ILE A 12 5.89 20.21 5.11
CA ILE A 12 7.28 19.75 5.01
C ILE A 12 7.29 18.64 3.95
N VAL A 13 8.01 18.88 2.86
CA VAL A 13 8.22 17.88 1.80
C VAL A 13 9.67 17.44 1.84
N GLU A 14 9.87 16.14 2.08
CA GLU A 14 11.17 15.50 2.04
C GLU A 14 11.24 14.56 0.85
N SER A 15 12.37 14.54 0.16
CA SER A 15 12.66 13.61 -0.93
C SER A 15 14.01 12.96 -0.71
N PHE A 16 14.16 11.74 -1.20
CA PHE A 16 15.40 11.00 -1.13
C PHE A 16 15.58 10.19 -2.42
N GLU A 17 16.83 9.96 -2.81
CA GLU A 17 17.17 8.97 -3.84
C GLU A 17 16.91 7.56 -3.33
N LEU A 18 17.01 6.54 -4.20
CA LEU A 18 16.77 5.15 -3.83
C LEU A 18 17.54 4.75 -2.56
N LYS A 19 16.80 4.51 -1.48
CA LYS A 19 17.33 3.95 -0.23
C LYS A 19 17.35 2.42 -0.31
N PRO A 20 18.30 1.77 0.36
CA PRO A 20 18.33 0.30 0.46
C PRO A 20 17.11 -0.26 1.20
N SER A 21 16.46 0.54 2.03
CA SER A 21 15.21 0.20 2.70
C SER A 21 14.36 1.46 2.90
N ILE A 22 13.04 1.31 2.75
CA ILE A 22 12.03 2.34 3.04
C ILE A 22 11.25 2.02 4.33
N GLN A 23 11.68 1.01 5.09
CA GLN A 23 10.91 0.47 6.20
C GLN A 23 10.69 1.52 7.30
N GLN A 24 11.69 2.35 7.59
CA GLN A 24 11.58 3.37 8.63
C GLN A 24 10.55 4.43 8.27
N GLU A 25 10.51 4.84 7.00
CA GLU A 25 9.54 5.79 6.48
C GLU A 25 8.13 5.19 6.48
N VAL A 26 7.99 3.95 6.00
CA VAL A 26 6.70 3.24 6.02
C VAL A 26 6.18 3.07 7.45
N ASP A 27 7.04 2.71 8.40
CA ASP A 27 6.67 2.57 9.82
C ASP A 27 6.29 3.91 10.47
N GLY A 28 6.92 5.00 10.06
CA GLY A 28 6.63 6.36 10.53
C GLY A 28 5.39 7.01 9.89
N CYS A 29 4.89 6.48 8.78
CA CYS A 29 3.72 7.03 8.08
C CYS A 29 2.39 6.42 8.53
N ASP A 30 1.31 7.19 8.43
CA ASP A 30 -0.07 6.70 8.59
C ASP A 30 -0.65 6.14 7.30
N VAL A 31 -0.25 6.72 6.17
CA VAL A 31 -0.73 6.40 4.83
C VAL A 31 0.44 6.32 3.87
N VAL A 32 0.45 5.30 3.03
CA VAL A 32 1.40 5.15 1.93
C VAL A 32 0.66 5.23 0.60
N ILE A 33 1.16 6.06 -0.31
CA ILE A 33 0.69 6.14 -1.70
C ILE A 33 1.80 5.58 -2.58
N CYS A 34 1.52 4.52 -3.34
CA CYS A 34 2.53 3.90 -4.21
C CYS A 34 1.98 3.63 -5.61
N HIS A 35 2.85 3.68 -6.61
CA HIS A 35 2.55 3.05 -7.89
C HIS A 35 2.48 1.55 -7.64
N ALA A 36 1.42 0.87 -8.10
CA ALA A 36 1.00 -0.49 -7.70
C ALA A 36 1.98 -1.66 -7.98
N GLY A 37 3.29 -1.47 -7.79
CA GLY A 37 4.28 -2.52 -7.77
C GLY A 37 4.04 -3.46 -6.59
N ALA A 38 4.01 -4.76 -6.88
CA ALA A 38 3.69 -5.80 -5.90
C ALA A 38 4.58 -5.74 -4.65
N GLY A 39 5.87 -5.43 -4.80
CA GLY A 39 6.80 -5.30 -3.66
C GLY A 39 6.40 -4.20 -2.68
N SER A 40 6.08 -3.00 -3.19
CA SER A 40 5.67 -1.86 -2.36
C SER A 40 4.35 -2.11 -1.67
N VAL A 41 3.37 -2.66 -2.39
CA VAL A 41 2.06 -3.01 -1.84
C VAL A 41 2.20 -4.03 -0.72
N LEU A 42 2.94 -5.12 -0.95
CA LEU A 42 3.16 -6.15 0.07
C LEU A 42 3.92 -5.62 1.30
N GLN A 43 4.89 -4.73 1.14
CA GLN A 43 5.57 -4.10 2.27
C GLN A 43 4.60 -3.25 3.11
N CYS A 44 3.74 -2.44 2.48
CA CYS A 44 2.75 -1.64 3.19
C CYS A 44 1.75 -2.50 3.96
N LEU A 45 1.26 -3.58 3.33
CA LEU A 45 0.33 -4.52 3.93
C LEU A 45 0.95 -5.27 5.11
N LYS A 46 2.21 -5.70 5.00
CA LYS A 46 2.98 -6.33 6.09
C LYS A 46 3.21 -5.37 7.26
N ALA A 47 3.46 -4.10 6.97
CA ALA A 47 3.62 -3.04 7.97
C ALA A 47 2.27 -2.57 8.58
N LYS A 48 1.14 -3.16 8.16
CA LYS A 48 -0.22 -2.81 8.60
C LYS A 48 -0.58 -1.34 8.35
N LYS A 49 -0.04 -0.76 7.29
CA LYS A 49 -0.28 0.64 6.92
C LYS A 49 -1.41 0.76 5.90
N LYS A 50 -2.16 1.86 5.96
CA LYS A 50 -3.17 2.17 4.95
C LYS A 50 -2.45 2.46 3.63
N CYS A 51 -2.80 1.71 2.59
CA CYS A 51 -2.16 1.83 1.28
C CYS A 51 -3.16 2.33 0.23
N LEU A 52 -2.74 3.33 -0.56
CA LEU A 52 -3.41 3.78 -1.77
C LEU A 52 -2.52 3.41 -2.97
N ALA A 53 -2.91 2.38 -3.70
CA ALA A 53 -2.20 1.92 -4.88
C ALA A 53 -2.67 2.72 -6.10
N VAL A 54 -1.75 3.32 -6.85
CA VAL A 54 -2.03 4.02 -8.10
C VAL A 54 -1.59 3.12 -9.24
N VAL A 55 -2.56 2.46 -9.87
CA VAL A 55 -2.30 1.61 -11.04
C VAL A 55 -2.18 2.51 -12.27
N ASN A 56 -1.24 2.21 -13.16
CA ASN A 56 -1.20 2.85 -14.47
C ASN A 56 -2.03 2.01 -15.43
N GLY A 57 -3.21 2.50 -15.81
CA GLY A 57 -4.11 1.80 -16.74
C GLY A 57 -3.54 1.62 -18.15
N ASP A 58 -2.51 2.40 -18.52
CA ASP A 58 -1.92 2.40 -19.87
C ASP A 58 -0.73 1.43 -20.03
N LEU A 59 -0.16 0.94 -18.92
CA LEU A 59 0.94 0.00 -18.97
C LEU A 59 0.38 -1.43 -19.04
N MET A 60 0.64 -2.11 -20.17
CA MET A 60 0.26 -3.50 -20.49
C MET A 60 0.91 -4.55 -19.56
N GLY A 61 0.65 -4.47 -18.27
CA GLY A 61 1.03 -5.42 -17.24
C GLY A 61 -0.19 -5.73 -16.36
N ASN A 62 -1.18 -6.43 -16.92
CA ASN A 62 -2.47 -6.74 -16.29
C ASN A 62 -2.33 -7.30 -14.86
N HIS A 63 -1.24 -8.01 -14.56
CA HIS A 63 -1.00 -8.62 -13.25
C HIS A 63 -0.87 -7.63 -12.09
N GLN A 64 -0.37 -6.41 -12.30
CA GLN A 64 -0.33 -5.40 -11.23
C GLN A 64 -1.74 -4.87 -10.90
N ILE A 65 -2.56 -4.74 -11.94
CA ILE A 65 -3.95 -4.30 -11.82
C ILE A 65 -4.77 -5.38 -11.14
N GLU A 66 -4.64 -6.64 -11.55
CA GLU A 66 -5.30 -7.80 -10.93
C GLU A 66 -5.04 -7.86 -9.43
N LEU A 67 -3.77 -7.76 -9.01
CA LEU A 67 -3.40 -7.75 -7.60
C LEU A 67 -4.05 -6.57 -6.85
N ALA A 68 -3.97 -5.36 -7.39
CA ALA A 68 -4.53 -4.17 -6.75
C ALA A 68 -6.06 -4.23 -6.64
N LEU A 69 -6.74 -4.74 -7.67
CA LEU A 69 -8.20 -4.91 -7.69
C LEU A 69 -8.65 -5.99 -6.70
N GLN A 70 -7.97 -7.14 -6.65
CA GLN A 70 -8.30 -8.21 -5.71
C GLN A 70 -8.10 -7.75 -4.26
N LEU A 71 -7.04 -6.99 -3.98
CA LEU A 71 -6.81 -6.43 -2.64
C LEU A 71 -7.80 -5.31 -2.29
N GLU A 72 -8.29 -4.56 -3.28
CA GLU A 72 -9.37 -3.58 -3.09
C GLU A 72 -10.72 -4.28 -2.81
N GLU A 73 -11.02 -5.36 -3.52
CA GLU A 73 -12.23 -6.18 -3.31
C GLU A 73 -12.26 -6.80 -1.90
N GLU A 74 -11.12 -7.29 -1.44
CA GLU A 74 -10.97 -7.82 -0.08
C GLU A 74 -10.93 -6.72 1.01
N ASN A 75 -10.93 -5.45 0.60
CA ASN A 75 -10.89 -4.26 1.45
C ASN A 75 -9.58 -4.10 2.24
N TYR A 76 -8.45 -4.54 1.69
CA TYR A 76 -7.10 -4.34 2.26
C TYR A 76 -6.46 -3.02 1.85
N LEU A 77 -6.78 -2.50 0.65
CA LEU A 77 -6.26 -1.24 0.12
C LEU A 77 -7.30 -0.53 -0.76
N LEU A 78 -7.00 0.70 -1.18
CA LEU A 78 -7.74 1.38 -2.25
C LEU A 78 -6.88 1.48 -3.51
N ALA A 79 -7.48 1.27 -4.67
CA ALA A 79 -6.79 1.37 -5.96
C ALA A 79 -7.29 2.58 -6.76
N ALA A 80 -6.40 3.46 -7.21
CA ALA A 80 -6.72 4.57 -8.11
C ALA A 80 -6.23 4.23 -9.52
N LYS A 81 -7.10 4.35 -10.54
CA LYS A 81 -6.74 4.05 -11.93
C LYS A 81 -6.01 5.20 -12.62
N SER A 82 -6.18 6.40 -12.10
CA SER A 82 -5.54 7.62 -12.58
C SER A 82 -5.04 8.47 -11.40
N PRO A 83 -3.94 9.24 -11.55
CA PRO A 83 -3.48 10.19 -10.53
C PRO A 83 -4.56 11.20 -10.11
N SER A 84 -5.47 11.57 -11.02
CA SER A 84 -6.59 12.48 -10.74
C SER A 84 -7.59 11.93 -9.70
N GLU A 85 -7.65 10.61 -9.51
CA GLU A 85 -8.53 9.98 -8.52
C GLU A 85 -7.94 9.96 -7.11
N VAL A 86 -6.62 10.19 -6.98
CA VAL A 86 -5.88 10.12 -5.71
C VAL A 86 -6.50 11.01 -4.62
N PRO A 87 -6.84 12.30 -4.86
CA PRO A 87 -7.41 13.14 -3.81
C PRO A 87 -8.75 12.63 -3.28
N SER A 88 -9.61 12.14 -4.18
CA SER A 88 -10.93 11.60 -3.83
C SER A 88 -10.80 10.27 -3.07
N LYS A 89 -9.93 9.37 -3.54
CA LYS A 89 -9.64 8.10 -2.89
C LYS A 89 -8.93 8.29 -1.55
N PHE A 90 -8.05 9.28 -1.43
CA PHE A 90 -7.38 9.62 -0.17
C PHE A 90 -8.38 10.07 0.89
N LYS A 91 -9.33 10.95 0.56
CA LYS A 91 -10.42 11.31 1.48
C LYS A 91 -11.23 10.08 1.91
N LYS A 92 -11.53 9.18 0.98
CA LYS A 92 -12.21 7.92 1.27
C LYS A 92 -11.36 7.05 2.21
N LEU A 93 -10.06 6.94 1.96
CA LEU A 93 -9.09 6.19 2.76
C LEU A 93 -9.03 6.67 4.21
N CYS A 94 -9.03 7.99 4.41
CA CYS A 94 -9.04 8.62 5.74
C CYS A 94 -10.32 8.25 6.50
N SER A 95 -11.47 8.24 5.83
CA SER A 95 -12.77 7.92 6.43
C SER A 95 -13.09 6.42 6.49
N SER A 96 -12.35 5.58 5.77
CA SER A 96 -12.57 4.14 5.71
C SER A 96 -11.69 3.37 6.70
N ASN A 97 -12.26 2.30 7.27
CA ASN A 97 -11.49 1.25 7.93
C ASN A 97 -11.16 0.15 6.92
N LEU A 98 -9.88 0.06 6.56
CA LEU A 98 -9.36 -1.05 5.78
C LEU A 98 -9.08 -2.24 6.70
N LYS A 99 -9.21 -3.47 6.17
CA LYS A 99 -8.84 -4.68 6.87
C LYS A 99 -7.31 -4.75 7.01
N GLU A 100 -6.84 -5.28 8.13
CA GLU A 100 -5.42 -5.61 8.28
C GLU A 100 -5.10 -6.86 7.46
N PHE A 101 -4.00 -6.80 6.72
CA PHE A 101 -3.54 -7.96 5.95
C PHE A 101 -3.15 -9.10 6.91
N PRO A 102 -3.64 -10.34 6.69
CA PRO A 102 -3.36 -11.46 7.58
C PRO A 102 -1.86 -11.72 7.63
N LYS A 103 -1.35 -12.04 8.83
CA LYS A 103 0.03 -12.52 8.95
C LYS A 103 0.14 -13.84 8.18
N PRO A 104 1.23 -14.09 7.44
CA PRO A 104 1.47 -15.40 6.87
C PRO A 104 1.49 -16.41 8.02
N ASP A 105 0.56 -17.35 7.99
CA ASP A 105 0.45 -18.40 9.00
C ASP A 105 1.55 -19.43 8.73
N SER A 106 2.64 -19.35 9.47
CA SER A 106 3.79 -20.27 9.36
C SER A 106 3.48 -21.67 9.87
N SER A 107 2.30 -21.90 10.46
CA SER A 107 1.91 -23.18 11.05
C SER A 107 1.53 -24.23 10.00
N ASN A 108 1.16 -23.80 8.79
CA ASN A 108 0.59 -24.68 7.76
C ASN A 108 1.54 -25.00 6.60
N PHE A 109 2.79 -24.51 6.62
CA PHE A 109 3.72 -24.76 5.53
C PHE A 109 4.34 -26.17 5.58
N TRP A 110 4.60 -26.70 6.79
CA TRP A 110 5.18 -28.03 6.96
C TRP A 110 4.14 -29.15 6.85
N SER A 111 2.90 -28.91 7.28
CA SER A 111 1.81 -29.90 7.20
C SER A 111 1.37 -30.23 5.78
N MET A 112 1.58 -29.32 4.82
CA MET A 112 1.32 -29.58 3.40
C MET A 112 2.47 -30.31 2.70
N ILE A 113 3.69 -30.26 3.25
CA ILE A 113 4.86 -30.93 2.67
C ILE A 113 4.93 -32.39 3.14
N ASP A 114 4.40 -32.71 4.32
CA ASP A 114 4.39 -34.09 4.84
C ASP A 114 3.39 -35.02 4.12
N ASP A 115 2.37 -34.49 3.43
CA ASP A 115 1.37 -35.31 2.72
C ASP A 115 1.83 -35.77 1.32
N GLU A 116 2.99 -35.33 0.83
CA GLU A 116 3.53 -35.70 -0.50
C GLU A 116 4.90 -36.41 -0.43
N VAL A 117 5.31 -36.86 0.77
CA VAL A 117 6.49 -37.70 0.97
C VAL A 117 6.11 -38.97 1.76
N VAL A 118 5.21 -39.76 1.19
CA VAL A 118 5.04 -41.16 1.59
C VAL A 118 4.98 -42.04 0.33
N ASP A 119 6.06 -42.82 0.19
CA ASP A 119 6.44 -43.85 -0.80
C ASP A 119 6.97 -43.40 -2.18
#